data_AF-A0A925AT87-F1
#
_entry.id   AF-A0A925AT87-F1
#
_cell.length_a   1.000
_cell.length_b   1.000
_cell.length_c   1.000
_cell.angle_alpha   90.00
_cell.angle_beta   90.00
_cell.angle_gamma   90.00
#
_symmetry.space_group_name_H-M   'P 1'
#
loop_
_entity.id
_entity.type
_entity.pdbx_description
1 polymer ?
#
loop_
_entity_poly.entity_id
_entity_poly.type
_entity_poly.pdbx_seq_one_letter_code
_entity_poly.pdbx_strand_id
1 'polypeptide(L)' 'MQTLSASAARINLYRLIDEANSSHQPVVITGKRANVVLVSQEDWSAIQETLFLVSIPNMRESIRAGLNTPASELSTQLDW' A
#
# COMPACT_ATOMS: atom_id res chain seq x y z
N MET A 1 4.97 -6.26 -11.43
CA MET A 1 3.64 -5.78 -11.86
C MET A 1 3.19 -6.57 -13.08
N GLN A 2 2.24 -7.49 -12.88
CA GLN A 2 1.66 -8.28 -13.98
C GLN A 2 0.64 -7.43 -14.74
N THR A 3 0.55 -7.59 -16.06
CA THR A 3 -0.46 -6.91 -16.89
C THR A 3 -1.30 -7.95 -17.64
N LEU A 4 -2.63 -7.82 -17.55
CA LEU A 4 -3.59 -8.74 -18.14
C LEU A 4 -4.67 -7.97 -18.91
N SER A 5 -5.36 -8.62 -19.85
CA SER A 5 -6.56 -8.04 -20.45
C SER A 5 -7.76 -8.18 -19.51
N ALA A 6 -8.77 -7.32 -19.66
CA ALA A 6 -10.02 -7.42 -18.90
C ALA A 6 -10.69 -8.80 -19.06
N SER A 7 -10.59 -9.42 -20.24
CA SER A 7 -11.11 -10.78 -20.48
C SER A 7 -10.33 -11.83 -19.68
N ALA A 8 -9.00 -11.77 -19.65
CA ALA A 8 -8.17 -12.68 -18.88
C ALA A 8 -8.37 -12.49 -17.36
N ALA A 9 -8.52 -11.24 -16.92
CA ALA A 9 -8.79 -10.92 -15.53
C ALA A 9 -10.15 -11.44 -15.06
N ARG A 10 -11.20 -11.30 -15.90
CA ARG A 10 -12.53 -11.84 -15.60
C ARG A 10 -12.52 -13.36 -15.37
N ILE A 11 -11.78 -14.11 -16.19
CA ILE A 11 -11.69 -15.58 -16.08
C ILE A 11 -10.98 -15.98 -14.78
N ASN A 12 -10.04 -15.16 -14.30
CA ASN A 12 -9.15 -15.49 -13.18
C ASN A 12 -9.40 -14.63 -11.94
N LEU A 13 -10.56 -13.96 -11.83
CA LEU A 13 -10.74 -12.87 -10.86
C LEU A 13 -10.50 -13.31 -9.41
N TYR A 14 -11.04 -14.46 -8.99
CA TYR A 14 -10.83 -14.98 -7.63
C TYR A 14 -9.35 -15.23 -7.33
N ARG A 15 -8.64 -15.91 -8.25
CA ARG A 15 -7.21 -16.16 -8.12
C ARG A 15 -6.41 -14.87 -8.05
N LEU A 16 -6.78 -13.85 -8.83
CA LEU A 16 -6.11 -12.54 -8.83
C LEU A 16 -6.34 -11.77 -7.53
N ILE A 17 -7.50 -11.91 -6.89
CA ILE A 17 -7.77 -11.34 -5.57
C ILE A 17 -6.85 -11.98 -4.52
N ASP A 18 -6.76 -13.31 -4.50
CA ASP A 18 -5.89 -14.04 -3.57
C ASP A 18 -4.41 -13.71 -3.79
N GLU A 19 -3.99 -13.64 -5.06
CA GLU A 19 -2.62 -13.27 -5.43
C GLU A 19 -2.30 -11.84 -5.03
N ALA A 20 -3.18 -10.87 -5.29
CA ALA A 20 -2.97 -9.47 -4.90
C ALA A 20 -2.88 -9.32 -3.38
N ASN A 21 -3.73 -10.02 -2.62
CA ASN A 21 -3.70 -10.01 -1.15
C ASN A 21 -2.44 -10.68 -0.58
N SER A 22 -2.01 -11.82 -1.13
CA SER A 22 -0.87 -12.57 -0.56
C SER A 22 0.50 -12.06 -1.00
N SER A 23 0.61 -11.53 -2.21
CA SER A 23 1.89 -11.05 -2.76
C SER A 23 2.14 -9.56 -2.51
N HIS A 24 1.11 -8.80 -2.14
CA HIS A 24 1.14 -7.33 -2.07
C HIS A 24 1.68 -6.69 -3.37
N GLN A 25 1.42 -7.33 -4.52
CA GLN A 25 1.81 -6.84 -5.83
C GLN A 25 0.59 -6.36 -6.63
N PRO A 26 0.63 -5.13 -7.19
CA PRO A 26 -0.43 -4.65 -8.04
C PRO A 26 -0.48 -5.42 -9.37
N VAL A 27 -1.70 -5.62 -9.87
CA VAL A 27 -1.98 -6.18 -11.20
C VAL A 27 -2.65 -5.12 -12.05
N VAL A 28 -2.10 -4.85 -13.23
CA VAL A 28 -2.71 -3.94 -14.21
C VAL A 28 -3.68 -4.71 -15.09
N ILE A 29 -4.92 -4.25 -15.16
CA ILE A 29 -5.93 -4.81 -16.05
C ILE A 29 -6.18 -3.81 -17.18
N THR A 30 -5.89 -4.24 -18.40
CA THR A 30 -6.04 -3.46 -19.62
C THR A 30 -7.41 -3.67 -20.25
N GLY A 31 -8.14 -2.58 -20.43
CA GLY A 31 -9.42 -2.56 -21.13
C GLY A 31 -9.28 -1.93 -22.53
N LYS A 32 -10.34 -1.99 -23.33
CA LYS A 32 -10.36 -1.38 -24.67
C LYS A 32 -10.27 0.15 -24.64
N ARG A 33 -10.70 0.79 -23.55
CA ARG A 33 -10.82 2.27 -23.41
C ARG A 33 -9.98 2.84 -22.27
N ALA A 34 -9.74 2.04 -21.23
CA ALA A 34 -9.05 2.47 -20.03
C ALA A 34 -8.42 1.25 -19.34
N ASN A 35 -7.45 1.51 -18.49
CA ASN A 35 -6.78 0.52 -17.67
C ASN A 35 -7.14 0.77 -16.20
N VAL A 36 -7.10 -0.29 -15.39
CA VAL A 36 -7.27 -0.22 -13.94
C VAL A 36 -6.17 -1.00 -13.25
N VAL A 37 -5.96 -0.74 -11.97
CA VAL A 37 -5.03 -1.49 -11.13
C VAL A 37 -5.84 -2.21 -10.06
N LEU A 38 -5.65 -3.53 -9.95
CA LEU A 38 -6.10 -4.32 -8.82
C LEU A 38 -5.01 -4.31 -7.76
N VAL A 39 -5.37 -3.90 -6.55
CA VAL A 39 -4.55 -3.93 -5.34
C VAL A 39 -5.33 -4.62 -4.23
N SER A 40 -4.63 -5.16 -3.24
CA SER A 40 -5.28 -5.61 -2.00
C SER A 40 -5.95 -4.42 -1.31
N GLN A 41 -7.00 -4.70 -0.53
CA GLN A 41 -7.66 -3.65 0.24
C GLN A 41 -6.73 -3.09 1.32
N GLU A 42 -5.90 -3.94 1.93
CA GLU A 42 -4.90 -3.55 2.92
C GLU A 42 -3.88 -2.58 2.34
N ASP A 43 -3.29 -2.90 1.19
CA ASP A 43 -2.31 -2.02 0.53
C ASP A 43 -2.96 -0.70 0.12
N TRP A 44 -4.20 -0.73 -0.37
CA TRP A 44 -4.93 0.50 -0.69
C TRP A 44 -5.11 1.39 0.55
N SER A 45 -5.52 0.82 1.68
CA SER A 45 -5.63 1.53 2.95
C SER A 45 -4.29 2.08 3.44
N ALA A 46 -3.21 1.30 3.35
CA ALA A 46 -1.87 1.73 3.72
C ALA A 46 -1.37 2.89 2.83
N ILE A 47 -1.67 2.86 1.54
CA ILE A 47 -1.36 3.97 0.61
C ILE A 47 -2.13 5.23 1.02
N GLN A 48 -3.42 5.13 1.30
CA GLN A 48 -4.23 6.28 1.72
C GLN A 48 -3.72 6.88 3.04
N GLU A 49 -3.40 6.05 4.03
CA GLU A 49 -2.84 6.50 5.31
C GLU A 49 -1.47 7.17 5.12
N THR A 50 -0.61 6.58 4.29
CA THR A 50 0.70 7.17 3.97
C THR A 50 0.54 8.54 3.32
N LEU A 51 -0.38 8.67 2.36
CA LEU A 51 -0.66 9.96 1.71
C LEU A 51 -1.22 10.97 2.70
N PHE A 52 -2.09 10.55 3.61
CA PHE A 52 -2.61 11.38 4.69
C PHE A 52 -1.48 11.90 5.59
N LEU A 53 -0.64 11.01 6.13
CA LEU A 53 0.47 11.38 7.01
C LEU A 53 1.46 12.32 6.30
N VAL A 54 1.80 12.05 5.05
CA VAL A 54 2.72 12.90 4.26
C VAL A 54 2.10 14.27 3.95
N SER A 55 0.76 14.39 3.91
CA SER A 55 0.09 15.69 3.72
C SER A 55 0.21 16.62 4.93
N ILE A 56 0.48 16.08 6.13
CA ILE A 56 0.64 16.87 7.35
C ILE A 56 2.04 17.49 7.37
N PRO A 57 2.17 18.82 7.48
CA PRO A 57 3.48 19.48 7.53
C PRO A 57 4.40 18.89 8.60
N ASN A 58 5.66 18.62 8.25
CA ASN A 58 6.70 18.04 9.11
C ASN A 58 6.44 16.62 9.64
N MET A 59 5.30 15.99 9.32
CA MET A 59 4.94 14.66 9.85
C MET A 59 5.87 13.57 9.33
N ARG A 60 6.17 13.58 8.02
CA ARG A 60 7.12 12.64 7.41
C ARG A 60 8.49 12.71 8.07
N GLU A 61 8.99 13.93 8.30
CA GLU A 61 10.28 14.18 8.93
C GLU A 61 10.28 13.69 10.39
N SER A 62 9.21 13.96 11.13
CA SER A 62 9.00 13.46 12.50
C SER A 62 9.02 11.93 12.57
N ILE A 63 8.25 11.25 11.70
CA ILE A 63 8.22 9.78 11.63
C ILE A 63 9.60 9.21 11.29
N ARG A 64 10.30 9.81 10.32
CA ARG A 64 11.67 9.37 9.95
C ARG A 64 12.68 9.60 11.06
N ALA A 65 12.56 10.70 11.82
CA ALA A 65 13.41 10.94 12.97
C ALA A 65 13.18 9.84 14.02
N GLY A 66 11.92 9.57 14.38
CA GLY A 66 11.56 8.51 15.34
C GLY A 66 12.03 7.11 14.91
N LEU A 67 11.92 6.77 13.62
CA LEU A 67 12.42 5.49 13.09
C LEU A 67 13.95 5.34 13.16
N ASN A 68 14.69 6.44 13.10
CA ASN A 68 16.15 6.45 13.18
C ASN A 68 16.66 6.58 14.63
N THR A 69 15.79 6.86 15.60
CA THR A 69 16.17 6.95 17.01
C THR A 69 16.66 5.59 17.50
N PRO A 70 17.88 5.48 18.03
CA PRO A 70 18.40 4.24 18.59
C PRO A 70 17.51 3.71 19.73
N ALA A 71 17.40 2.39 19.86
CA ALA A 71 16.60 1.78 20.93
C ALA A 71 17.00 2.22 22.34
N SER A 72 18.28 2.57 22.55
CA SER A 72 18.81 3.08 23.83
C SER A 72 18.29 4.47 24.22
N GLU A 73 17.76 5.23 23.27
CA GLU A 73 17.21 6.57 23.47
C GLU A 73 15.67 6.58 23.56
N LEU A 74 15.03 5.42 23.41
CA LEU A 74 13.58 5.29 23.56
C LEU A 74 13.20 5.37 25.04
N SER A 75 12.19 6.20 25.35
CA SER A 75 11.64 6.25 26.70
C SER A 75 10.94 4.93 27.03
N THR A 76 11.19 4.41 28.23
CA THR A 76 10.45 3.28 28.81
C THR A 76 9.25 3.73 29.64
N GLN A 77 9.07 5.04 29.81
CA GLN A 77 7.98 5.64 30.55
C GLN A 77 7.12 6.51 29.63
N LEU A 78 5.81 6.45 29.85
CA LEU A 78 4.88 7.36 29.19
C LEU A 78 4.87 8.67 29.96
N ASP A 79 4.97 9.79 29.24
CA ASP A 79 4.97 11.14 29.83
C ASP A 79 3.55 11.63 30.24
N TRP A 80 2.58 10.72 30.29
CA TRP A 80 1.16 11.00 30.57
C TRP A 80 0.58 10.02 31.59
#